data_AF-A0A382SYZ1-F1
#
_entry.id   AF-A0A382SYZ1-F1
#
_cell.length_a   1.000
_cell.length_b   1.000
_cell.length_c   1.000
_cell.angle_alpha   90.00
_cell.angle_beta   90.00
_cell.angle_gamma   90.00
#
_symmetry.space_group_name_H-M   'P 1'
#
loop_
_entity.id
_entity.type
_entity.pdbx_description
1 polymer ?
#
loop_
_entity_poly.entity_id
_entity_poly.type
_entity_poly.pdbx_seq_one_letter_code
_entity_poly.pdbx_strand_id
1 'polypeptide(L)'
;MISADRFCRRKMLTLDSGKEVMLTLEKVVGFRDNDGLELENGDWVRIKSAKEDVIDIISKNDKHHSLLSWHLGNRHLAIELINKKIIRIEKD
;
A
#
# COMPACT_ATOMS: atom_id res chain seq x y z
N MET A 1 3.72 3.87 -6.36
CA MET A 1 3.00 4.44 -5.22
C MET A 1 3.31 3.64 -3.97
N ILE A 2 3.91 4.29 -2.95
CA ILE A 2 4.20 3.65 -1.65
C ILE A 2 2.92 3.42 -0.85
N SER A 3 2.93 2.49 0.10
CA SER A 3 1.76 2.08 0.90
C SER A 3 1.07 3.26 1.61
N ALA A 4 1.86 4.10 2.27
CA ALA A 4 1.37 5.26 3.05
C ALA A 4 0.55 6.27 2.21
N ASP A 5 0.75 6.27 0.90
CA ASP A 5 0.13 7.23 -0.01
C ASP A 5 -1.18 6.73 -0.64
N ARG A 6 -1.45 5.41 -0.58
CA ARG A 6 -2.53 4.78 -1.35
C ARG A 6 -3.92 5.12 -0.83
N PHE A 7 -4.04 5.66 0.38
CA PHE A 7 -5.29 6.15 0.95
C PHE A 7 -5.35 7.66 0.84
N CYS A 8 -5.82 8.18 -0.29
CA CYS A 8 -5.91 9.60 -0.50
C CYS A 8 -7.17 10.01 -1.27
N ARG A 9 -7.54 11.28 -1.12
CA ARG A 9 -8.59 11.94 -1.92
C ARG A 9 -7.98 12.92 -2.91
N ARG A 10 -6.91 13.61 -2.50
CA ARG A 10 -6.23 14.61 -3.31
C ARG A 10 -4.73 14.46 -3.13
N LYS A 11 -3.98 14.37 -4.22
CA LYS A 11 -2.52 14.20 -4.20
C LYS A 11 -1.93 14.61 -5.54
N MET A 12 -0.80 15.32 -5.52
CA MET A 12 0.00 15.48 -6.73
C MET A 12 0.77 14.18 -6.98
N LEU A 13 0.61 13.61 -8.17
CA LEU A 13 1.28 12.39 -8.59
C LEU A 13 2.28 12.73 -9.69
N THR A 14 3.50 12.19 -9.57
CA THR A 14 4.47 12.18 -10.67
C THR A 14 4.36 10.83 -11.37
N LEU A 15 4.06 10.85 -12.66
CA LEU A 15 4.01 9.65 -13.50
C LEU A 15 5.42 9.16 -13.82
N ASP A 16 5.55 7.90 -14.24
CA ASP A 16 6.83 7.34 -14.71
C ASP A 16 7.43 8.11 -15.90
N SER A 17 6.60 8.85 -16.66
CA SER A 17 7.03 9.74 -17.73
C SER A 17 7.62 11.08 -17.26
N GLY A 18 7.58 11.35 -15.95
CA GLY A 18 7.95 12.64 -15.35
C GLY A 18 6.83 13.70 -15.38
N LYS A 19 5.68 13.41 -16.01
CA LYS A 19 4.52 14.31 -16.02
C LYS A 19 3.87 14.35 -14.64
N GLU A 20 3.47 15.54 -14.20
CA GLU A 20 2.67 15.70 -12.98
C GLU A 20 1.17 15.66 -13.29
N VAL A 21 0.41 14.97 -12.44
CA VAL A 21 -1.05 14.88 -12.50
C VAL A 21 -1.62 15.15 -11.10
N MET A 22 -2.55 16.09 -11.02
CA MET A 22 -3.31 16.34 -9.79
C MET A 22 -4.45 15.33 -9.67
N LEU A 23 -4.33 14.37 -8.77
CA LEU A 23 -5.46 13.51 -8.41
C LEU A 23 -6.42 14.32 -7.52
N THR A 24 -7.69 14.40 -7.91
CA THR A 24 -8.77 14.96 -7.08
C THR A 24 -10.01 14.10 -7.19
N LEU A 25 -10.38 13.46 -6.08
CA LEU A 25 -11.53 12.56 -5.98
C LEU A 25 -12.61 13.16 -5.08
N GLU A 26 -13.85 12.68 -5.23
CA GLU A 26 -14.97 13.09 -4.38
C GLU A 26 -14.79 12.66 -2.92
N LYS A 27 -14.16 11.50 -2.70
CA LYS A 27 -13.92 10.90 -1.38
C LYS A 27 -12.53 10.26 -1.32
N VAL A 28 -12.09 9.90 -0.10
CA VAL A 28 -10.86 9.12 0.08
C VAL A 28 -11.05 7.75 -0.56
N VAL A 29 -10.07 7.34 -1.36
CA VAL A 29 -10.02 6.02 -2.00
C VAL A 29 -8.74 5.32 -1.55
N GLY A 30 -8.84 4.02 -1.29
CA GLY A 30 -7.71 3.14 -1.02
C GLY A 30 -7.33 2.39 -2.29
N PHE A 31 -6.23 2.80 -2.93
CA PHE A 31 -5.77 2.21 -4.19
C PHE A 31 -5.06 0.87 -3.98
N ARG A 32 -5.30 -0.05 -4.91
CA ARG A 32 -4.62 -1.33 -5.02
C ARG A 32 -3.65 -1.34 -6.20
N ASP A 33 -2.80 -2.37 -6.23
CA ASP A 33 -1.94 -2.59 -7.40
C ASP A 33 -2.79 -2.85 -8.64
N ASN A 34 -2.44 -2.19 -9.74
CA ASN A 34 -3.13 -2.24 -11.03
C ASN A 34 -4.49 -1.54 -11.13
N ASP A 35 -4.90 -0.78 -10.12
CA ASP A 35 -6.04 0.14 -10.30
C ASP A 35 -5.75 1.13 -11.44
N GLY A 36 -6.80 1.50 -12.19
CA GLY A 36 -6.72 2.46 -13.29
C GLY A 36 -7.27 3.83 -12.87
N LEU A 37 -6.57 4.88 -13.28
CA LEU A 37 -7.02 6.26 -13.21
C LEU A 37 -7.24 6.77 -14.63
N GLU A 38 -8.49 7.08 -14.96
CA GLU A 38 -8.82 7.80 -16.19
C GLU A 38 -8.51 9.29 -15.99
N LEU A 39 -7.77 9.87 -16.93
CA LEU A 39 -7.48 11.28 -16.99
C LEU A 39 -8.56 12.01 -17.79
N GLU A 40 -8.68 13.33 -17.58
CA GLU A 40 -9.68 14.15 -18.27
C GLU A 40 -9.55 14.15 -19.80
N ASN A 41 -8.37 13.83 -20.33
CA ASN A 41 -8.12 13.69 -21.76
C ASN A 41 -8.46 12.29 -22.32
N GLY A 42 -9.01 11.38 -21.50
CA GLY A 42 -9.36 10.01 -21.86
C GLY A 42 -8.21 9.01 -21.76
N ASP A 43 -7.00 9.46 -21.42
CA ASP A 43 -5.87 8.55 -21.19
C ASP A 43 -6.03 7.81 -19.87
N TRP A 44 -5.39 6.64 -19.77
CA TRP A 44 -5.37 5.84 -18.55
C TRP A 44 -3.98 5.76 -17.95
N VAL A 45 -3.90 5.99 -16.64
CA VAL A 45 -2.72 5.76 -15.83
C VAL A 45 -2.98 4.56 -14.92
N ARG A 46 -2.03 3.63 -14.87
CA ARG A 46 -2.11 2.48 -13.98
C ARG A 46 -1.35 2.76 -12.68
N ILE A 47 -1.99 2.49 -11.55
CA ILE A 47 -1.32 2.46 -10.25
C ILE A 47 -0.40 1.25 -10.19
N LYS A 48 0.88 1.51 -9.89
CA LYS A 48 1.86 0.48 -9.55
C LYS A 48 2.36 0.67 -8.13
N SER A 49 2.35 -0.43 -7.38
CA SER A 49 3.01 -0.51 -6.08
C SER A 49 4.47 -0.17 -6.24
N ALA A 50 4.97 0.76 -5.43
CA ALA A 50 6.40 1.03 -5.39
C ALA A 50 7.14 -0.18 -4.81
N LYS A 51 8.43 -0.31 -5.14
CA LYS A 51 9.32 -1.15 -4.36
C LYS A 51 9.57 -0.43 -3.04
N GLU A 52 9.34 -1.12 -1.94
CA GLU A 52 9.46 -0.60 -0.58
C GLU A 52 10.37 -1.56 0.18
N ASP A 53 11.21 -1.02 1.07
CA ASP A 53 12.02 -1.83 1.96
C ASP A 53 11.09 -2.43 3.03
N VAL A 54 11.07 -3.76 3.11
CA VAL A 54 10.13 -4.49 3.96
C VAL A 54 10.83 -5.63 4.71
N ILE A 55 10.24 -6.01 5.84
CA ILE A 55 10.68 -7.16 6.64
C ILE A 55 9.56 -8.21 6.63
N ASP A 56 9.91 -9.42 6.18
CA ASP A 56 9.02 -10.59 6.27
C ASP A 56 9.32 -11.38 7.54
N ILE A 57 8.35 -11.42 8.44
CA ILE A 57 8.39 -12.16 9.70
C ILE A 57 7.72 -13.51 9.48
N ILE A 58 8.49 -14.58 9.63
CA ILE A 58 8.00 -15.97 9.49
C ILE A 58 7.59 -16.51 10.87
N SER A 59 6.31 -16.83 11.02
CA SER A 59 5.77 -17.45 12.23
C SER A 59 6.13 -18.95 12.30
N LYS A 60 6.16 -19.46 13.53
CA LYS A 60 6.52 -20.87 13.79
C LYS A 60 5.32 -21.80 13.63
N ASN A 61 4.13 -21.29 13.92
CA ASN A 61 2.83 -21.97 13.85
C ASN A 61 1.70 -20.91 13.97
N ASP A 62 0.45 -21.35 13.85
CA ASP A 62 -0.74 -20.50 13.88
C ASP A 62 -0.87 -19.70 15.18
N LYS A 63 -0.55 -20.30 16.34
CA LYS A 63 -0.57 -19.60 17.63
C LYS A 63 0.47 -18.47 17.68
N HIS A 64 1.68 -18.71 17.19
CA HIS A 64 2.71 -17.69 17.09
C HIS A 64 2.31 -16.58 16.11
N HIS A 65 1.69 -16.94 14.98
CA HIS A 65 1.19 -15.96 14.00
C HIS A 65 0.18 -15.00 14.64
N SER A 66 -0.85 -15.53 15.33
CA SER A 66 -1.86 -14.70 15.99
C SER A 66 -1.27 -13.80 17.08
N LEU A 67 -0.31 -14.30 17.86
CA LEU A 67 0.39 -13.49 18.87
C LEU A 67 1.20 -12.36 18.23
N LEU A 68 1.93 -12.64 17.14
CA LEU A 68 2.67 -11.60 16.41
C LEU A 68 1.72 -10.54 15.85
N SER A 69 0.63 -10.94 15.19
CA SER A 69 -0.37 -10.00 14.66
C SER A 69 -0.95 -9.11 15.77
N TRP A 70 -1.26 -9.68 16.94
CA TRP A 70 -1.73 -8.92 18.09
C TRP A 70 -0.68 -7.93 18.61
N HIS A 71 0.56 -8.36 18.81
CA HIS A 71 1.62 -7.51 19.32
C HIS A 71 2.02 -6.38 18.37
N LEU A 72 2.02 -6.65 17.06
CA LEU A 72 2.28 -5.64 16.02
C LEU A 72 1.13 -4.65 15.91
N GLY A 73 -0.12 -5.14 15.93
CA GLY A 73 -1.31 -4.30 15.93
C GLY A 73 -1.39 -3.36 17.14
N ASN A 74 -1.01 -3.84 18.34
CA ASN A 74 -0.95 -3.01 19.55
C ASN A 74 0.08 -1.87 19.47
N ARG A 75 1.02 -1.91 18.51
CA ARG A 75 1.98 -0.84 18.25
C ARG A 75 1.53 0.11 17.14
N HIS A 76 0.33 -0.10 16.59
CA HIS A 76 -0.19 0.64 15.45
C HIS A 76 0.75 0.61 14.23
N LEU A 77 1.52 -0.49 14.09
CA LEU A 77 2.36 -0.69 12.92
C LEU A 77 1.49 -1.10 11.73
N ALA A 78 1.75 -0.51 10.56
CA ALA A 78 1.20 -0.99 9.31
C ALA A 78 1.77 -2.39 9.03
N ILE A 79 0.88 -3.38 8.88
CA ILE A 79 1.26 -4.76 8.58
C ILE A 79 0.46 -5.29 7.39
N GLU A 80 1.05 -6.23 6.67
CA GLU A 80 0.37 -7.03 5.64
C GLU A 80 0.42 -8.51 6.02
N LEU A 81 -0.73 -9.18 6.07
CA LEU A 81 -0.82 -10.62 6.29
C LEU A 81 -0.71 -11.34 4.93
N ILE A 82 0.51 -11.74 4.57
CA ILE A 82 0.81 -12.35 3.26
C ILE A 82 0.18 -13.74 3.14
N ASN A 83 0.31 -14.57 4.18
CA ASN A 83 -0.31 -15.88 4.28
C ASN A 83 -0.33 -16.36 5.74
N LYS A 84 -0.75 -17.60 5.98
CA LYS A 84 -0.87 -18.20 7.33
C LYS A 84 0.45 -18.25 8.14
N LYS A 85 1.60 -17.98 7.51
CA LYS A 85 2.92 -18.01 8.15
C LYS A 85 3.68 -16.69 8.08
N ILE A 86 3.38 -15.81 7.12
CA ILE A 86 4.20 -14.62 6.85
C ILE A 86 3.41 -13.35 7.16
N ILE A 87 3.99 -12.50 8.00
CA ILE A 87 3.53 -11.12 8.25
C ILE A 87 4.62 -10.21 7.72
N ARG A 88 4.24 -9.21 6.93
CA ARG A 88 5.15 -8.19 6.39
C ARG A 88 4.95 -6.86 7.10
N ILE A 89 6.05 -6.19 7.41
CA ILE A 89 6.05 -4.82 7.91
C ILE A 89 6.98 -3.95 7.05
N GLU A 90 6.72 -2.64 7.05
CA GLU A 90 7.68 -1.67 6.51
C GLU A 90 8.97 -1.70 7.34
N LYS A 91 10.11 -1.55 6.67
CA LYS A 91 11.40 -1.37 7.34
C LYS A 91 11.60 0.13 7.56
N ASP A 92 11.70 0.53 8.83
CA ASP A 92 12.09 1.89 9.21
C ASP A 92 13.43 2.33 8.60
#